data_AF-A0A399X5M5-F1
#
_entry.id   AF-A0A399X5M5-F1
#
_cell.length_a   1.000
_cell.length_b   1.000
_cell.length_c   1.000
_cell.angle_alpha   90.00
_cell.angle_beta   90.00
_cell.angle_gamma   90.00
#
_symmetry.space_group_name_H-M   'P 1'
#
loop_
_entity.id
_entity.type
_entity.pdbx_description
1 polymer ?
#
loop_
_entity_poly.entity_id
_entity_poly.type
_entity_poly.pdbx_seq_one_letter_code
_entity_poly.pdbx_strand_id
1 'polypeptide(L)'
;MEIIKSLDQLREMIEKPRQFLGITFGLNKEECVVLLRRIHASMPEAIKEAEKLVRESSRIVETATEEAQRTLDRAKGEAQRITDAAQKEAERELQQARLEREKLLEENEIIRAAKIEAERVRSEAEADAARMRRSADDYALDVLTRLEAALGKAMSNVERGKAELQRTKEPAATTRAK
;
A
#
# COMPACT_ATOMS: atom_id res chain seq x y z
N MET A 1 1.01 69.85 7.72
CA MET A 1 1.08 70.21 9.16
C MET A 1 0.80 71.68 9.46
N GLU A 2 1.15 72.63 8.57
CA GLU A 2 0.92 74.07 8.81
C GLU A 2 -0.56 74.49 8.87
N ILE A 3 -1.46 73.76 8.19
CA ILE A 3 -2.92 73.99 8.24
C ILE A 3 -3.49 73.68 9.63
N ILE A 4 -3.14 72.52 10.19
CA ILE A 4 -3.62 72.06 11.50
C ILE A 4 -3.17 73.04 12.57
N LYS A 5 -1.89 73.42 12.57
CA LYS A 5 -1.36 74.44 13.48
C LYS A 5 -2.09 75.78 13.35
N SER A 6 -2.35 76.25 12.14
CA SER A 6 -3.07 77.52 11.90
C SER A 6 -4.54 77.45 12.37
N LEU A 7 -5.17 76.28 12.25
CA LEU A 7 -6.54 76.02 12.67
C LEU A 7 -6.65 75.89 14.20
N ASP A 8 -5.66 75.26 14.84
CA ASP A 8 -5.54 75.17 16.30
C ASP A 8 -5.28 76.54 16.92
N GLN A 9 -4.42 77.37 16.31
CA GLN A 9 -4.20 78.75 16.73
C GLN A 9 -5.47 79.60 16.62
N LEU A 10 -6.21 79.48 15.50
CA LEU A 10 -7.48 80.18 15.33
C LEU A 10 -8.52 79.71 16.35
N ARG A 11 -8.59 78.39 16.62
CA ARG A 11 -9.46 77.80 17.63
C ARG A 11 -9.11 78.32 19.03
N GLU A 12 -7.84 78.34 19.40
CA GLU A 12 -7.37 78.80 20.72
C GLU A 12 -7.71 80.29 20.95
N MET A 13 -7.55 81.13 19.93
CA MET A 13 -7.97 82.54 19.98
C MET A 13 -9.47 82.73 20.20
N ILE A 14 -10.30 81.80 19.71
CA ILE A 14 -11.77 81.85 19.83
C ILE A 14 -12.27 81.19 21.13
N GLU A 15 -11.70 80.06 21.53
CA GLU A 15 -12.11 79.28 22.71
C GLU A 15 -11.62 79.88 24.05
N LYS A 16 -10.45 80.54 24.06
CA LYS A 16 -9.88 81.18 25.26
C LYS A 16 -9.57 82.65 25.02
N PRO A 17 -10.59 83.50 24.73
CA PRO A 17 -10.32 84.90 24.52
C PRO A 17 -9.82 85.51 25.84
N ARG A 18 -8.84 86.41 25.76
CA ARG A 18 -8.40 87.15 26.95
C ARG A 18 -9.59 87.95 27.49
N GLN A 19 -9.97 87.68 28.73
CA GLN A 19 -11.09 88.34 29.40
C GLN A 19 -10.56 89.22 30.52
N PHE A 20 -11.04 90.46 30.58
CA PHE A 20 -10.77 91.36 31.69
C PHE A 20 -12.09 91.99 32.14
N LEU A 21 -12.46 91.78 33.41
CA LEU A 21 -13.72 92.27 34.01
C LEU A 21 -14.99 91.94 33.21
N GLY A 22 -15.10 90.71 32.70
CA GLY A 22 -16.28 90.27 31.92
C GLY A 22 -16.37 90.86 30.51
N ILE A 23 -15.40 91.68 30.09
CA ILE A 23 -15.27 92.22 28.75
C ILE A 23 -14.21 91.39 28.00
N THR A 24 -14.59 90.87 26.84
CA THR A 24 -13.68 90.18 25.93
C THR A 24 -12.72 91.20 25.30
N PHE A 25 -11.42 91.05 25.49
CA PHE A 25 -10.42 91.95 24.92
C PHE A 25 -9.30 91.12 24.29
N GLY A 26 -8.98 91.38 23.01
CA GLY A 26 -7.86 90.69 22.34
C GLY A 26 -8.24 89.61 21.34
N LEU A 27 -9.50 89.55 20.87
CA LEU A 27 -9.78 88.89 19.60
C LEU A 27 -9.37 89.82 18.47
N ASN A 28 -8.15 89.65 17.97
CA ASN A 28 -7.65 90.43 16.85
C ASN A 28 -8.25 89.91 15.54
N LYS A 29 -9.21 90.68 14.98
CA LYS A 29 -9.92 90.32 13.76
C LYS A 29 -8.95 90.18 12.58
N GLU A 30 -7.95 91.04 12.49
CA GLU A 30 -6.95 91.03 11.44
C GLU A 30 -6.11 89.74 11.48
N GLU A 31 -5.71 89.30 12.68
CA GLU A 31 -4.95 88.06 12.89
C GLU A 31 -5.77 86.81 12.58
N CYS A 32 -7.03 86.75 13.02
CA CYS A 32 -7.95 85.67 12.63
C CYS A 32 -8.16 85.60 11.11
N VAL A 33 -8.27 86.74 10.44
CA VAL A 33 -8.41 86.81 8.97
C VAL A 33 -7.15 86.33 8.27
N VAL A 34 -5.95 86.64 8.79
CA VAL A 34 -4.68 86.13 8.25
C VAL A 34 -4.59 84.61 8.39
N LEU A 35 -4.95 84.06 9.54
CA LEU A 35 -4.99 82.60 9.76
C LEU A 35 -6.00 81.92 8.84
N LEU A 36 -7.21 82.48 8.70
CA LEU A 36 -8.22 81.98 7.76
C LEU A 36 -7.75 82.01 6.31
N ARG A 37 -7.07 83.09 5.87
CA ARG A 37 -6.49 83.18 4.52
C ARG A 37 -5.40 82.14 4.32
N ARG A 38 -4.55 81.90 5.31
CA ARG A 38 -3.50 80.86 5.26
C ARG A 38 -4.10 79.47 5.15
N ILE A 39 -5.13 79.15 5.93
CA ILE A 39 -5.88 77.89 5.86
C ILE A 39 -6.51 77.75 4.47
N HIS A 40 -7.24 78.77 4.02
CA HIS A 40 -7.91 78.76 2.71
C HIS A 40 -6.93 78.64 1.53
N ALA A 41 -5.73 79.23 1.62
CA ALA A 41 -4.72 79.14 0.57
C ALA A 41 -4.05 77.77 0.48
N SER A 42 -3.94 77.03 1.60
CA SER A 42 -3.22 75.75 1.65
C SER A 42 -4.13 74.52 1.68
N MET A 43 -5.39 74.67 2.05
CA MET A 43 -6.40 73.61 2.08
C MET A 43 -6.64 72.94 0.69
N PRO A 44 -6.72 73.66 -0.44
CA PRO A 44 -6.93 73.04 -1.74
C PRO A 44 -5.83 72.05 -2.13
N GLU A 45 -4.56 72.40 -1.88
CA GLU A 45 -3.44 71.50 -2.19
C GLU A 45 -3.42 70.29 -1.25
N ALA A 46 -3.69 70.48 0.06
CA ALA A 46 -3.80 69.37 0.99
C ALA A 46 -4.93 68.37 0.64
N ILE A 47 -6.08 68.87 0.17
CA ILE A 47 -7.18 68.02 -0.31
C ILE A 47 -6.75 67.28 -1.59
N LYS A 48 -6.13 67.96 -2.54
CA LYS A 48 -5.65 67.34 -3.79
C LYS A 48 -4.60 66.26 -3.56
N GLU A 49 -3.70 66.46 -2.60
CA GLU A 49 -2.74 65.46 -2.16
C GLU A 49 -3.44 64.26 -1.49
N ALA A 50 -4.39 64.51 -0.59
CA ALA A 50 -5.16 63.46 0.05
C ALA A 50 -5.94 62.61 -0.98
N GLU A 51 -6.58 63.25 -1.97
CA GLU A 51 -7.25 62.53 -3.05
C GLU A 51 -6.28 61.70 -3.91
N LYS A 52 -5.09 62.22 -4.21
CA LYS A 52 -4.06 61.46 -4.93
C LYS A 52 -3.63 60.24 -4.13
N LEU A 53 -3.40 60.40 -2.83
CA LEU A 53 -3.02 59.31 -1.94
C LEU A 53 -4.12 58.25 -1.86
N VAL A 54 -5.39 58.65 -1.74
CA VAL A 54 -6.54 57.72 -1.73
C VAL A 54 -6.63 56.96 -3.06
N ARG A 55 -6.46 57.64 -4.20
CA ARG A 55 -6.46 56.99 -5.52
C ARG A 55 -5.31 55.99 -5.65
N GLU A 56 -4.11 56.37 -5.24
CA GLU A 56 -2.94 55.50 -5.29
C GLU A 56 -3.09 54.29 -4.36
N SER A 57 -3.56 54.51 -3.12
CA SER A 57 -3.86 53.44 -2.17
C SER A 57 -4.89 52.47 -2.73
N SER A 58 -5.97 52.99 -3.33
CA SER A 58 -7.01 52.15 -3.97
C SER A 58 -6.42 51.29 -5.08
N ARG A 59 -5.56 51.87 -5.93
CA ARG A 59 -4.88 51.14 -7.01
C ARG A 59 -3.94 50.05 -6.49
N ILE A 60 -3.21 50.32 -5.41
CA ILE A 60 -2.33 49.35 -4.77
C ILE A 60 -3.16 48.19 -4.21
N VAL A 61 -4.26 48.48 -3.51
CA VAL A 61 -5.15 47.44 -2.97
C VAL A 61 -5.71 46.58 -4.09
N GLU A 62 -6.22 47.18 -5.17
CA GLU A 62 -6.75 46.46 -6.32
C GLU A 62 -5.69 45.51 -6.91
N THR A 63 -4.49 46.02 -7.20
CA THR A 63 -3.39 45.22 -7.75
C THR A 63 -2.98 44.09 -6.81
N ALA A 64 -2.85 44.38 -5.52
CA ALA A 64 -2.51 43.37 -4.51
C ALA A 64 -3.60 42.29 -4.39
N THR A 65 -4.88 42.66 -4.48
CA THR A 65 -5.98 41.70 -4.47
C THR A 65 -5.98 40.80 -5.70
N GLU A 66 -5.71 41.35 -6.89
CA GLU A 66 -5.58 40.56 -8.11
C GLU A 66 -4.40 39.58 -8.03
N GLU A 67 -3.23 40.02 -7.58
CA GLU A 67 -2.05 39.17 -7.44
C GLU A 67 -2.25 38.07 -6.41
N ALA A 68 -2.89 38.39 -5.28
CA ALA A 68 -3.27 37.41 -4.27
C ALA A 68 -4.22 36.36 -4.85
N GLN A 69 -5.23 36.80 -5.60
CA GLN A 69 -6.20 35.90 -6.24
C GLN A 69 -5.53 34.97 -7.26
N ARG A 70 -4.67 35.51 -8.14
CA ARG A 70 -3.89 34.71 -9.10
C ARG A 70 -3.01 33.68 -8.41
N THR A 71 -2.38 34.06 -7.30
CA THR A 71 -1.53 33.16 -6.51
C THR A 71 -2.35 32.04 -5.89
N LEU A 72 -3.52 32.35 -5.32
CA LEU A 72 -4.44 31.36 -4.76
C LEU A 72 -4.96 30.40 -5.82
N ASP A 73 -5.34 30.89 -7.00
CA ASP A 73 -5.84 30.05 -8.08
C ASP A 73 -4.75 29.12 -8.61
N ARG A 74 -3.51 29.61 -8.74
CA ARG A 74 -2.36 28.77 -9.09
C ARG A 74 -2.10 27.70 -8.03
N ALA A 75 -2.07 28.07 -6.76
CA ALA A 75 -1.84 27.15 -5.65
C ALA A 75 -2.93 26.07 -5.58
N LYS A 76 -4.20 26.44 -5.77
CA LYS A 76 -5.33 25.49 -5.84
C LYS A 76 -5.19 24.56 -7.04
N GLY A 77 -4.83 25.08 -8.21
CA GLY A 77 -4.60 24.26 -9.41
C GLY A 77 -3.45 23.27 -9.24
N GLU A 78 -2.34 23.69 -8.64
CA GLU A 78 -1.20 22.83 -8.31
C GLU A 78 -1.58 21.76 -7.28
N ALA A 79 -2.28 22.14 -6.21
CA ALA A 79 -2.76 21.20 -5.20
C ALA A 79 -3.66 20.14 -5.81
N GLN A 80 -4.63 20.53 -6.66
CA GLN A 80 -5.51 19.59 -7.34
C GLN A 80 -4.73 18.63 -8.25
N ARG A 81 -3.75 19.12 -9.00
CA ARG A 81 -2.90 18.27 -9.85
C ARG A 81 -2.12 17.26 -9.03
N ILE A 82 -1.58 17.65 -7.88
CA ILE A 82 -0.85 16.76 -6.98
C ILE A 82 -1.79 15.69 -6.42
N THR A 83 -2.99 16.07 -5.96
CA THR A 83 -3.95 15.10 -5.44
C THR A 83 -4.42 14.12 -6.51
N ASP A 84 -4.67 14.59 -7.72
CA ASP A 84 -5.10 13.73 -8.83
C ASP A 84 -3.99 12.77 -9.26
N ALA A 85 -2.74 13.24 -9.29
CA ALA A 85 -1.58 12.40 -9.60
C ALA A 85 -1.37 11.33 -8.51
N ALA A 86 -1.42 11.72 -7.24
CA ALA A 86 -1.27 10.81 -6.12
C ALA A 86 -2.38 9.76 -6.07
N GLN A 87 -3.63 10.14 -6.35
CA GLN A 87 -4.75 9.19 -6.44
C GLN A 87 -4.53 8.17 -7.55
N LYS A 88 -4.15 8.62 -8.76
CA LYS A 88 -3.87 7.73 -9.89
C LYS A 88 -2.71 6.78 -9.62
N GLU A 89 -1.67 7.27 -8.94
CA GLU A 89 -0.53 6.44 -8.56
C GLU A 89 -0.91 5.39 -7.53
N ALA A 90 -1.65 5.78 -6.48
CA ALA A 90 -2.16 4.85 -5.48
C ALA A 90 -3.08 3.78 -6.10
N GLU A 91 -3.95 4.16 -7.04
CA GLU A 91 -4.80 3.22 -7.77
C GLU A 91 -3.98 2.21 -8.58
N ARG A 92 -2.91 2.65 -9.25
CA ARG A 92 -2.02 1.77 -10.01
C ARG A 92 -1.28 0.80 -9.09
N GLU A 93 -0.75 1.28 -7.97
CA GLU A 93 -0.06 0.45 -7.00
C GLU A 93 -1.00 -0.61 -6.40
N LEU A 94 -2.22 -0.21 -6.03
CA LEU A 94 -3.25 -1.13 -5.55
C LEU A 94 -3.65 -2.18 -6.60
N GLN A 95 -3.75 -1.80 -7.87
CA GLN A 95 -4.02 -2.74 -8.96
C GLN A 95 -2.87 -3.74 -9.11
N GLN A 96 -1.63 -3.26 -9.13
CA GLN A 96 -0.46 -4.13 -9.23
C GLN A 96 -0.37 -5.10 -8.05
N ALA A 97 -0.53 -4.61 -6.82
CA ALA A 97 -0.53 -5.44 -5.63
C ALA A 97 -1.64 -6.51 -5.66
N ARG A 98 -2.81 -6.20 -6.23
CA ARG A 98 -3.90 -7.18 -6.42
C ARG A 98 -3.53 -8.27 -7.41
N LEU A 99 -2.93 -7.90 -8.55
CA LEU A 99 -2.48 -8.86 -9.56
C LEU A 99 -1.38 -9.78 -9.02
N GLU A 100 -0.40 -9.21 -8.30
CA GLU A 100 0.66 -9.98 -7.66
C GLU A 100 0.10 -10.93 -6.60
N ARG A 101 -0.85 -10.46 -5.77
CA ARG A 101 -1.52 -11.30 -4.79
C ARG A 101 -2.28 -12.46 -5.44
N GLU A 102 -3.01 -12.20 -6.52
CA GLU A 102 -3.75 -13.22 -7.26
C GLU A 102 -2.81 -14.30 -7.81
N LYS A 103 -1.71 -13.88 -8.42
CA LYS A 103 -0.66 -14.80 -8.91
C LYS A 103 -0.07 -15.66 -7.79
N LEU A 104 0.25 -15.08 -6.63
CA LEU A 104 0.80 -15.83 -5.50
C LEU A 104 -0.21 -16.85 -4.94
N LEU A 105 -1.50 -16.50 -4.94
CA LEU A 105 -2.55 -17.43 -4.51
C LEU A 105 -2.69 -18.59 -5.51
N GLU A 106 -2.71 -18.30 -6.80
CA GLU A 106 -2.73 -19.32 -7.86
C GLU A 106 -1.53 -20.27 -7.75
N GLU A 107 -0.31 -19.72 -7.62
CA GLU A 107 0.90 -20.51 -7.40
C GLU A 107 0.79 -21.39 -6.15
N ASN A 108 0.24 -20.87 -5.05
CA ASN A 108 0.06 -21.64 -3.82
C ASN A 108 -0.96 -22.78 -3.97
N GLU A 109 -2.08 -22.53 -4.67
CA GLU A 109 -3.10 -23.53 -4.94
C GLU A 109 -2.56 -24.66 -5.81
N ILE A 110 -1.79 -24.33 -6.86
CA ILE A 110 -1.12 -25.33 -7.71
C ILE A 110 -0.15 -26.18 -6.88
N ILE A 111 0.68 -25.57 -6.04
CA ILE A 111 1.62 -26.30 -5.17
C ILE A 111 0.87 -27.22 -4.20
N ARG A 112 -0.23 -26.75 -3.61
CA ARG A 112 -1.04 -27.55 -2.69
C ARG A 112 -1.69 -28.73 -3.40
N ALA A 113 -2.29 -28.51 -4.57
CA ALA A 113 -2.91 -29.56 -5.38
C ALA A 113 -1.86 -30.60 -5.82
N ALA A 114 -0.70 -30.15 -6.31
CA ALA A 114 0.41 -31.02 -6.69
C ALA A 114 0.90 -31.87 -5.51
N LYS A 115 0.96 -31.29 -4.30
CA LYS A 115 1.36 -32.04 -3.10
C LYS A 115 0.36 -33.12 -2.72
N ILE A 116 -0.94 -32.82 -2.74
CA ILE A 116 -2.01 -33.79 -2.47
C ILE A 116 -1.94 -34.94 -3.48
N GLU A 117 -1.78 -34.61 -4.76
CA GLU A 117 -1.71 -35.60 -5.83
C GLU A 117 -0.44 -36.47 -5.71
N ALA A 118 0.70 -35.87 -5.38
CA ALA A 118 1.94 -36.62 -5.14
C ALA A 118 1.80 -37.59 -3.95
N GLU A 119 1.13 -37.17 -2.87
CA GLU A 119 0.86 -38.05 -1.72
C GLU A 119 -0.09 -39.20 -2.10
N ARG A 120 -1.12 -38.94 -2.92
CA ARG A 120 -2.03 -39.96 -3.45
C ARG A 120 -1.28 -41.00 -4.29
N VAL A 121 -0.50 -40.55 -5.28
CA VAL A 121 0.30 -41.41 -6.15
C VAL A 121 1.30 -42.25 -5.35
N ARG A 122 1.96 -41.64 -4.36
CA ARG A 122 2.88 -42.37 -3.47
C ARG A 122 2.15 -43.46 -2.69
N SER A 123 1.01 -43.14 -2.09
CA SER A 123 0.23 -44.11 -1.32
C SER A 123 -0.26 -45.28 -2.17
N GLU A 124 -0.69 -45.01 -3.41
CA GLU A 124 -1.10 -46.05 -4.35
C GLU A 124 0.08 -46.94 -4.76
N ALA A 125 1.22 -46.33 -5.12
CA ALA A 125 2.41 -47.07 -5.47
C ALA A 125 2.92 -47.97 -4.33
N GLU A 126 2.86 -47.49 -3.08
CA GLU A 126 3.21 -48.27 -1.89
C GLU A 126 2.26 -49.46 -1.68
N ALA A 127 0.95 -49.23 -1.84
CA ALA A 127 -0.05 -50.29 -1.75
C ALA A 127 0.13 -51.35 -2.85
N ASP A 128 0.43 -50.92 -4.08
CA ASP A 128 0.65 -51.78 -5.24
C ASP A 128 1.93 -52.60 -5.06
N ALA A 129 3.02 -51.98 -4.62
CA ALA A 129 4.27 -52.65 -4.30
C ALA A 129 4.10 -53.68 -3.16
N ALA A 130 3.25 -53.39 -2.17
CA ALA A 130 2.92 -54.35 -1.12
C ALA A 130 2.10 -55.54 -1.66
N ARG A 131 1.14 -55.30 -2.56
CA ARG A 131 0.37 -56.38 -3.22
C ARG A 131 1.25 -57.24 -4.11
N MET A 132 2.14 -56.63 -4.89
CA MET A 132 3.07 -57.32 -5.78
C MET A 132 4.03 -58.21 -4.98
N ARG A 133 4.59 -57.72 -3.87
CA ARG A 133 5.45 -58.52 -2.99
C ARG A 133 4.73 -59.76 -2.46
N ARG A 134 3.53 -59.58 -1.90
CA ARG A 134 2.72 -60.73 -1.43
C ARG A 134 2.44 -61.75 -2.54
N SER A 135 2.04 -61.26 -3.72
CA SER A 135 1.74 -62.14 -4.86
C SER A 135 2.98 -62.90 -5.34
N ALA A 136 4.16 -62.27 -5.29
CA ALA A 136 5.42 -62.91 -5.63
C ALA A 136 5.82 -63.97 -4.59
N ASP A 137 5.62 -63.70 -3.30
CA ASP A 137 5.86 -64.66 -2.22
C ASP A 137 4.93 -65.88 -2.34
N ASP A 138 3.63 -65.65 -2.59
CA ASP A 138 2.64 -66.70 -2.80
C ASP A 138 3.00 -67.57 -4.02
N TYR A 139 3.43 -66.94 -5.12
CA TYR A 139 3.89 -67.65 -6.31
C TYR A 139 5.16 -68.45 -6.04
N ALA A 140 6.14 -67.87 -5.33
CA ALA A 140 7.36 -68.58 -4.97
C ALA A 140 7.05 -69.82 -4.12
N LEU A 141 6.10 -69.71 -3.19
CA LEU A 141 5.65 -70.84 -2.38
C LEU A 141 5.01 -71.93 -3.24
N ASP A 142 4.10 -71.60 -4.16
CA ASP A 142 3.49 -72.58 -5.07
C ASP A 142 4.55 -73.31 -5.92
N VAL A 143 5.52 -72.57 -6.47
CA VAL A 143 6.63 -73.15 -7.24
C VAL A 143 7.47 -74.10 -6.38
N LEU A 144 7.80 -73.70 -5.15
CA LEU A 144 8.58 -74.53 -4.22
C LEU A 144 7.82 -75.79 -3.81
N THR A 145 6.53 -75.70 -3.52
CA THR A 145 5.67 -76.86 -3.19
C THR A 145 5.60 -77.85 -4.36
N ARG A 146 5.48 -77.36 -5.59
CA ARG A 146 5.51 -78.23 -6.78
C ARG A 146 6.86 -78.92 -6.97
N LEU A 147 7.95 -78.21 -6.71
CA LEU A 147 9.30 -78.75 -6.77
C LEU A 147 9.52 -79.82 -5.70
N GLU A 148 9.07 -79.58 -4.48
CA GLU A 148 9.12 -80.55 -3.37
C GLU A 148 8.39 -81.84 -3.74
N ALA A 149 7.15 -81.73 -4.26
CA ALA A 149 6.39 -82.90 -4.69
C ALA A 149 7.08 -83.68 -5.83
N ALA A 150 7.73 -82.99 -6.77
CA ALA A 150 8.47 -83.62 -7.86
C ALA A 150 9.72 -84.36 -7.34
N LEU A 151 10.48 -83.74 -6.44
CA LEU A 151 11.64 -84.35 -5.81
C LEU A 151 11.25 -85.55 -4.94
N GLY A 152 10.15 -85.45 -4.17
CA GLY A 152 9.64 -86.57 -3.38
C GLY A 152 9.29 -87.78 -4.24
N LYS A 153 8.64 -87.56 -5.40
CA LYS A 153 8.38 -88.64 -6.38
C LYS A 153 9.67 -89.24 -6.94
N ALA A 154 10.65 -88.39 -7.27
CA ALA A 154 11.94 -88.85 -7.77
C ALA A 154 12.70 -89.69 -6.74
N MET A 155 12.74 -89.26 -5.47
CA MET A 155 13.36 -90.03 -4.38
C MET A 155 12.67 -91.37 -4.15
N SER A 156 11.32 -91.39 -4.12
CA SER A 156 10.57 -92.65 -3.98
C SER A 156 10.84 -93.63 -5.12
N ASN A 157 11.02 -93.13 -6.35
CA ASN A 157 11.44 -93.98 -7.48
C ASN A 157 12.84 -94.56 -7.26
N VAL A 158 13.78 -93.76 -6.75
CA VAL A 158 15.15 -94.20 -6.45
C VAL A 158 15.15 -95.24 -5.32
N GLU A 159 14.38 -95.05 -4.25
CA GLU A 159 14.26 -96.00 -3.14
C GLU A 159 13.68 -97.34 -3.61
N ARG A 160 12.60 -97.30 -4.40
CA ARG A 160 12.04 -98.52 -5.01
C ARG A 160 13.07 -99.25 -5.86
N GLY A 161 13.80 -98.53 -6.72
CA GLY A 161 14.88 -99.11 -7.52
C GLY A 161 16.01 -99.72 -6.68
N LYS A 162 16.40 -99.07 -5.57
CA LYS A 162 17.40 -99.62 -4.62
C LYS A 162 16.90 -100.88 -3.93
N ALA A 163 15.65 -100.90 -3.45
CA ALA A 163 15.05 -102.05 -2.77
C ALA A 163 14.94 -103.27 -3.71
N GLU A 164 14.62 -103.05 -4.98
CA GLU A 164 14.57 -104.10 -6.00
C GLU A 164 15.96 -104.70 -6.28
N LEU A 165 16.99 -103.86 -6.39
CA LEU A 165 18.39 -104.31 -6.51
C LEU A 165 18.89 -105.04 -5.25
N GLN A 166 18.44 -104.64 -4.06
CA GLN A 166 18.78 -105.31 -2.79
C GLN A 166 18.10 -106.68 -2.68
N ARG A 167 16.83 -106.81 -3.06
CA ARG A 167 16.15 -108.11 -3.17
C ARG A 167 16.81 -109.03 -4.19
N THR A 168 17.37 -108.48 -5.26
CA THR A 168 18.14 -109.24 -6.25
C THR A 168 19.49 -109.71 -5.69
N LYS A 169 20.01 -109.05 -4.64
CA LYS A 169 21.25 -109.43 -3.94
C LYS A 169 21.05 -110.36 -2.75
N GLU A 170 19.87 -110.41 -2.12
CA GLU A 170 19.53 -111.43 -1.11
C GLU A 170 19.19 -112.75 -1.82
N PRO A 171 20.08 -113.77 -1.73
CA PRO A 171 19.94 -114.96 -2.55
C PRO A 171 18.79 -115.83 -2.05
N ALA A 172 18.21 -116.57 -2.98
CA ALA A 172 17.49 -117.81 -2.73
C ALA A 172 18.42 -118.85 -2.05
N ALA A 173 18.72 -118.66 -0.77
CA ALA A 173 19.15 -119.72 0.11
C ALA A 173 17.90 -120.23 0.82
N THR A 174 17.32 -121.29 0.24
CA THR A 174 16.43 -122.31 0.82
C THR A 174 15.30 -122.60 -0.16
N THR A 175 15.44 -123.64 -0.99
CA THR A 175 14.39 -124.66 -1.25
C THR A 175 14.89 -125.70 -2.26
N ARG A 176 15.30 -126.87 -1.74
CA ARG A 176 15.17 -128.26 -2.22
C ARG A 176 16.33 -129.06 -1.60
N ALA A 177 16.17 -129.95 -0.62
CA ALA A 177 15.18 -130.97 -0.31
C ALA A 177 15.05 -132.08 -1.37
N LYS A 178 15.70 -133.21 -1.03
CA LYS A 178 15.72 -134.57 -1.62
C LYS A 178 16.54 -134.79 -2.88
#